data_AF-A0AA90YSW6-F1
#
_entry.id   AF-A0AA90YSW6-F1
#
_cell.length_a   1.000
_cell.length_b   1.000
_cell.length_c   1.000
_cell.angle_alpha   90.00
_cell.angle_beta   90.00
_cell.angle_gamma   90.00
#
_symmetry.space_group_name_H-M   'P 1'
#
loop_
_entity.id
_entity.type
_entity.pdbx_description
1 polymer ?
#
loop_
_entity_poly.entity_id
_entity_poly.type
_entity_poly.pdbx_seq_one_letter_code
_entity_poly.pdbx_strand_id
1 'polypeptide(L)'
;MFMAAVASCACSEAEDRAVKLPFLRAVRASAIATSLVLASSWVSAQEAAQLDTGAPVTNDQIFMMMFADQGRLVGFQSMIMAIQLETLKAQVDRDAAILARNLELFDRSAISELELEISQLKDAWNRLQMVVAEKNLTTVAAQVAALQLIGDHFAGKSVPLDDLYAAYLKGWNAGCDKGPAEVRANEAWMAYAEKALMRARELNSRGNLSDATVLQREADLRIARSNYENRASRLDRCREIFFPSIEEVARQGQ
;
A
#
# COMPACT_ATOMS: atom_id res chain seq x y z
N MET A 1 1.93 2.78 -7.03
CA MET A 1 2.70 2.30 -8.20
C MET A 1 3.94 1.63 -7.66
N PHE A 2 3.95 0.31 -7.52
CA PHE A 2 5.08 -0.47 -7.00
C PHE A 2 5.77 -1.14 -8.19
N MET A 3 7.07 -0.88 -8.38
CA MET A 3 7.93 -1.75 -9.19
C MET A 3 8.60 -2.75 -8.24
N ALA A 4 8.29 -4.03 -8.42
CA ALA A 4 9.02 -5.14 -7.82
C ALA A 4 10.03 -5.65 -8.85
N ALA A 5 11.32 -5.53 -8.56
CA ALA A 5 12.37 -6.29 -9.24
C ALA A 5 12.65 -7.53 -8.37
N VAL A 6 12.23 -8.70 -8.84
CA VAL A 6 12.58 -9.99 -8.22
C VAL A 6 13.86 -10.48 -8.90
N ALA A 7 14.96 -10.47 -8.14
CA ALA A 7 16.19 -11.16 -8.52
C ALA A 7 15.98 -12.68 -8.36
N SER A 8 16.05 -13.38 -9.49
CA SER A 8 16.14 -14.84 -9.54
C SER A 8 17.55 -15.27 -9.15
N CYS A 9 17.68 -16.17 -8.18
CA CYS A 9 18.92 -16.90 -7.94
C CYS A 9 18.61 -18.39 -8.04
N ALA A 10 19.11 -19.02 -9.11
CA ALA A 10 19.12 -20.46 -9.30
C ALA A 10 20.42 -21.03 -8.71
N CYS A 11 20.33 -22.10 -7.92
CA CYS A 11 21.41 -23.04 -7.71
C CYS A 11 20.81 -24.45 -7.59
N SER A 12 21.30 -25.37 -8.42
CA SER A 12 20.91 -26.77 -8.47
C SER A 12 21.80 -27.64 -7.57
N GLU A 13 21.20 -28.75 -7.12
CA GLU A 13 21.73 -30.10 -6.86
C GLU A 13 23.20 -30.30 -6.47
N ALA A 14 23.43 -30.94 -5.31
CA ALA A 14 24.20 -32.19 -5.20
C ALA A 14 24.27 -32.77 -3.76
N GLU A 15 24.09 -34.10 -3.69
CA GLU A 15 24.67 -35.09 -2.74
C GLU A 15 24.28 -35.01 -1.25
N ASP A 16 23.46 -35.91 -0.69
CA ASP A 16 23.51 -37.38 -0.58
C ASP A 16 24.50 -37.91 0.50
N ARG A 17 23.91 -38.64 1.47
CA ARG A 17 24.45 -39.64 2.42
C ARG A 17 24.56 -39.29 3.91
N ALA A 18 24.18 -40.32 4.69
CA ALA A 18 24.07 -40.44 6.14
C ALA A 18 22.84 -39.72 6.71
N VAL A 19 21.76 -40.39 7.11
CA VAL A 19 21.70 -41.33 8.22
C VAL A 19 20.58 -42.35 7.98
N LYS A 20 20.93 -43.57 7.56
CA LYS A 20 20.07 -44.75 7.67
C LYS A 20 20.18 -45.27 9.11
N LEU A 21 19.30 -44.85 10.03
CA LEU A 21 18.98 -45.55 11.30
C LEU A 21 17.96 -44.80 12.19
N PRO A 22 16.82 -44.33 11.62
CA PRO A 22 15.57 -44.43 12.38
C PRO A 22 14.35 -44.82 11.53
N PHE A 23 14.54 -45.49 10.39
CA PHE A 23 13.47 -45.72 9.42
C PHE A 23 12.40 -46.75 9.85
N LEU A 24 12.67 -47.58 10.87
CA LEU A 24 11.73 -48.65 11.30
C LEU A 24 10.81 -48.27 12.46
N ARG A 25 10.95 -47.08 13.07
CA ARG A 25 9.98 -46.55 14.04
C ARG A 25 9.02 -45.51 13.44
N ALA A 26 9.34 -44.94 12.29
CA ALA A 26 8.49 -43.96 11.59
C ALA A 26 7.29 -44.59 10.85
N VAL A 27 7.35 -45.87 10.49
CA VAL A 27 6.30 -46.51 9.66
C VAL A 27 5.01 -46.84 10.44
N ARG A 28 5.04 -46.92 11.78
CA ARG A 28 3.82 -47.14 12.59
C ARG A 28 3.11 -45.86 13.04
N ALA A 29 3.81 -44.72 13.10
CA ALA A 29 3.18 -43.42 13.39
C ALA A 29 2.49 -42.82 12.15
N SER A 30 2.88 -43.24 10.94
CA SER A 30 2.33 -42.76 9.68
C SER A 30 1.00 -43.41 9.27
N ALA A 31 0.42 -44.32 10.07
CA ALA A 31 -0.87 -44.96 9.77
C ALA A 31 -2.06 -44.35 10.54
N ILE A 32 -1.80 -43.54 11.58
CA ILE A 32 -2.87 -42.86 12.36
C ILE A 32 -2.97 -41.38 11.96
N ALA A 33 -1.86 -40.78 11.48
CA ALA A 33 -1.87 -39.40 10.99
C ALA A 33 -2.56 -39.22 9.62
N THR A 34 -2.60 -40.26 8.77
CA THR A 34 -3.33 -40.22 7.48
C THR A 34 -4.84 -40.40 7.64
N SER A 35 -5.30 -40.98 8.75
CA SER A 35 -6.74 -41.11 9.04
C SER A 35 -7.36 -39.80 9.53
N LEU A 36 -6.60 -38.93 10.21
CA LEU A 36 -7.10 -37.63 10.67
C LEU A 36 -7.13 -36.57 9.57
N VAL A 37 -6.19 -36.61 8.62
CA VAL A 37 -6.18 -35.68 7.47
C VAL A 37 -7.29 -36.01 6.47
N LEU A 38 -7.68 -37.29 6.36
CA LEU A 38 -8.85 -37.68 5.57
C LEU A 38 -10.17 -37.33 6.29
N ALA A 39 -10.24 -37.42 7.62
CA ALA A 39 -11.47 -37.05 8.33
C ALA A 39 -11.79 -35.54 8.22
N SER A 40 -10.78 -34.65 8.27
CA SER A 40 -11.01 -33.20 8.10
C SER A 40 -11.31 -32.79 6.65
N SER A 41 -10.83 -33.57 5.68
CA SER A 41 -11.11 -33.33 4.25
C SER A 41 -12.52 -33.78 3.86
N TRP A 42 -13.08 -34.77 4.56
CA TRP A 42 -14.45 -35.23 4.34
C TRP A 42 -15.49 -34.33 4.98
N VAL A 43 -15.20 -33.66 6.10
CA VAL A 43 -16.14 -32.68 6.68
C VAL A 43 -16.34 -31.49 5.74
N SER A 44 -15.26 -30.97 5.13
CA SER A 44 -15.36 -29.88 4.14
C SER A 44 -15.92 -30.32 2.78
N ALA A 45 -15.68 -31.56 2.35
CA ALA A 45 -16.27 -32.10 1.13
C ALA A 45 -17.76 -32.45 1.28
N GLN A 46 -18.22 -32.79 2.48
CA GLN A 46 -19.62 -33.11 2.77
C GLN A 46 -20.48 -31.86 2.95
N GLU A 47 -19.91 -30.75 3.48
CA GLU A 47 -20.53 -29.42 3.42
C GLU A 47 -20.60 -28.88 1.97
N ALA A 48 -19.56 -29.13 1.16
CA ALA A 48 -19.56 -28.78 -0.26
C ALA A 48 -20.56 -29.63 -1.09
N ALA A 49 -20.79 -30.88 -0.71
CA ALA A 49 -21.73 -31.80 -1.39
C ALA A 49 -23.20 -31.62 -0.96
N GLN A 50 -23.46 -30.90 0.15
CA GLN A 50 -24.82 -30.50 0.57
C GLN A 50 -25.23 -29.11 0.09
N LEU A 51 -24.32 -28.35 -0.52
CA LEU A 51 -24.68 -27.14 -1.23
C LEU A 51 -25.48 -27.54 -2.47
N ASP A 52 -26.76 -27.18 -2.48
CA ASP A 52 -27.60 -27.24 -3.68
C ASP A 52 -26.99 -26.32 -4.74
N THR A 53 -26.08 -26.88 -5.54
CA THR A 53 -25.36 -26.19 -6.60
C THR A 53 -26.27 -25.77 -7.76
N GLY A 54 -27.56 -26.12 -7.72
CA GLY A 54 -28.58 -25.67 -8.66
C GLY A 54 -29.41 -24.46 -8.19
N ALA A 55 -29.36 -24.10 -6.89
CA ALA A 55 -30.09 -22.95 -6.37
C ALA A 55 -29.47 -21.64 -6.86
N PRO A 56 -30.25 -20.68 -7.38
CA PRO A 56 -29.76 -19.34 -7.69
C PRO A 56 -29.19 -18.66 -6.44
N VAL A 57 -28.06 -17.98 -6.60
CA VAL A 57 -27.45 -17.19 -5.50
C VAL A 57 -28.42 -16.10 -5.04
N THR A 58 -28.60 -15.95 -3.73
CA THR A 58 -29.46 -14.91 -3.16
C THR A 58 -28.72 -13.57 -3.05
N ASN A 59 -29.48 -12.47 -2.98
CA ASN A 59 -28.89 -11.14 -2.74
C ASN A 59 -28.12 -11.09 -1.41
N ASP A 60 -28.58 -11.80 -0.38
CA ASP A 60 -27.89 -11.88 0.91
C ASP A 60 -26.54 -12.59 0.78
N GLN A 61 -26.47 -13.68 0.01
CA GLN A 61 -25.22 -14.38 -0.27
C GLN A 61 -24.25 -13.49 -1.05
N ILE A 62 -24.74 -12.77 -2.07
CA ILE A 62 -23.92 -11.80 -2.82
C ILE A 62 -23.40 -10.71 -1.89
N PHE A 63 -24.27 -10.12 -1.07
CA PHE A 63 -23.91 -9.07 -0.14
C PHE A 63 -22.87 -9.54 0.86
N MET A 64 -23.05 -10.70 1.49
CA MET A 64 -22.11 -11.25 2.46
C MET A 64 -20.74 -11.52 1.84
N MET A 65 -20.70 -12.02 0.60
CA MET A 65 -19.45 -12.21 -0.13
C MET A 65 -18.77 -10.87 -0.44
N MET A 66 -19.52 -9.85 -0.87
CA MET A 66 -18.99 -8.50 -1.11
C MET A 66 -18.49 -7.86 0.19
N PHE A 67 -19.24 -7.95 1.28
CA PHE A 67 -18.84 -7.41 2.59
C PHE A 67 -17.56 -8.07 3.12
N ALA A 68 -17.47 -9.39 3.04
CA ALA A 68 -16.27 -10.12 3.44
C ALA A 68 -15.04 -9.73 2.60
N ASP A 69 -15.21 -9.57 1.29
CA ASP A 69 -14.15 -9.11 0.39
C ASP A 69 -13.69 -7.68 0.71
N GLN A 70 -14.64 -6.76 0.92
CA GLN A 70 -14.34 -5.38 1.34
C GLN A 70 -13.61 -5.33 2.68
N GLY A 71 -14.04 -6.14 3.66
CA GLY A 71 -13.36 -6.27 4.95
C GLY A 71 -11.91 -6.74 4.80
N ARG A 72 -11.65 -7.74 3.95
CA ARG A 72 -10.29 -8.19 3.63
C ARG A 72 -9.47 -7.09 2.96
N LEU A 73 -10.03 -6.41 1.96
CA LEU A 73 -9.36 -5.34 1.22
C LEU A 73 -8.92 -4.21 2.16
N VAL A 74 -9.84 -3.71 3.00
CA VAL A 74 -9.55 -2.63 3.95
C VAL A 74 -8.55 -3.08 5.02
N GLY A 75 -8.62 -4.35 5.46
CA GLY A 75 -7.62 -4.95 6.34
C GLY A 75 -6.21 -4.95 5.73
N PHE A 76 -6.06 -5.38 4.48
CA PHE A 76 -4.79 -5.33 3.76
C PHE A 76 -4.30 -3.90 3.54
N GLN A 77 -5.20 -2.98 3.17
CA GLN A 77 -4.85 -1.57 3.01
C GLN A 77 -4.34 -0.96 4.32
N SER A 78 -5.01 -1.23 5.44
CA SER A 78 -4.59 -0.77 6.77
C SER A 78 -3.17 -1.22 7.10
N MET A 79 -2.88 -2.51 6.88
CA MET A 79 -1.56 -3.08 7.12
C MET A 79 -0.49 -2.46 6.22
N ILE A 80 -0.73 -2.34 4.91
CA ILE A 80 0.24 -1.76 3.97
C ILE A 80 0.48 -0.28 4.29
N MET A 81 -0.55 0.49 4.64
CA MET A 81 -0.40 1.90 5.00
C MET A 81 0.41 2.07 6.29
N ALA A 82 0.26 1.17 7.27
CA ALA A 82 1.07 1.19 8.49
C ALA A 82 2.55 0.94 8.18
N ILE A 83 2.86 -0.09 7.37
CA ILE A 83 4.23 -0.39 6.92
C ILE A 83 4.83 0.81 6.16
N GLN A 84 4.05 1.44 5.28
CA GLN A 84 4.48 2.62 4.55
C GLN A 84 4.78 3.80 5.48
N LEU A 85 3.96 4.05 6.50
CA LEU A 85 4.20 5.10 7.47
C LEU A 85 5.51 4.86 8.23
N GLU A 86 5.74 3.64 8.72
CA GLU A 86 6.98 3.29 9.43
C GLU A 86 8.21 3.42 8.52
N THR A 87 8.09 2.98 7.27
CA THR A 87 9.15 3.14 6.26
C THR A 87 9.47 4.62 6.03
N LEU A 88 8.45 5.47 5.90
CA LEU A 88 8.64 6.90 5.69
C LEU A 88 9.21 7.60 6.92
N LYS A 89 8.83 7.19 8.15
CA LYS A 89 9.46 7.70 9.39
C LYS A 89 10.96 7.43 9.38
N ALA A 90 11.35 6.19 9.12
CA ALA A 90 12.76 5.82 9.02
C ALA A 90 13.50 6.58 7.90
N GLN A 91 12.84 6.84 6.77
CA GLN A 91 13.42 7.64 5.68
C GLN A 91 13.56 9.12 6.04
N VAL A 92 12.61 9.70 6.77
CA VAL A 92 12.71 11.08 7.28
C VAL A 92 13.86 11.20 8.28
N ASP A 93 13.97 10.27 9.24
CA ASP A 93 15.06 10.30 10.22
C ASP A 93 16.43 10.16 9.55
N ARG A 94 16.55 9.23 8.60
CA ARG A 94 17.77 9.05 7.81
C ARG A 94 18.11 10.32 7.02
N ASP A 95 17.16 10.87 6.28
CA ASP A 95 17.45 11.99 5.37
C ASP A 95 17.65 13.31 6.13
N ALA A 96 17.06 13.46 7.32
CA ALA A 96 17.37 14.53 8.26
C ALA A 96 18.82 14.43 8.77
N ALA A 97 19.29 13.22 9.12
CA ALA A 97 20.67 13.00 9.54
C ALA A 97 21.68 13.26 8.40
N ILE A 98 21.34 12.84 7.18
CA ILE A 98 22.14 13.14 5.98
C ILE A 98 22.20 14.65 5.73
N LEU A 99 21.06 15.35 5.81
CA LEU A 99 21.01 16.80 5.64
C LEU A 99 21.87 17.52 6.70
N ALA A 100 21.76 17.13 7.97
CA ALA A 100 22.58 17.70 9.04
C ALA A 100 24.07 17.51 8.76
N ARG A 101 24.47 16.32 8.31
CA ARG A 101 25.87 16.06 7.92
C ARG A 101 26.30 16.87 6.71
N ASN A 102 25.44 17.01 5.71
CA ASN A 102 25.77 17.75 4.49
C ASN A 102 25.84 19.25 4.72
N LEU A 103 25.10 19.80 5.68
CA LEU A 103 25.31 21.18 6.15
C LEU A 103 26.72 21.37 6.71
N GLU A 104 27.18 20.48 7.61
CA GLU A 104 28.56 20.55 8.14
C GLU A 104 29.64 20.42 7.06
N LEU A 105 29.41 19.56 6.07
CA LEU A 105 30.34 19.35 4.96
C LEU A 105 30.36 20.57 4.03
N PHE A 106 29.20 21.19 3.80
CA PHE A 106 29.10 22.40 2.99
C PHE A 106 29.80 23.59 3.66
N ASP A 107 29.63 23.77 4.97
CA ASP A 107 30.31 24.83 5.73
C ASP A 107 31.84 24.72 5.66
N ARG A 108 32.36 23.51 5.45
CA ARG A 108 33.79 23.22 5.27
C ARG A 108 34.21 23.16 3.80
N SER A 109 33.33 23.54 2.87
CA SER A 109 33.53 23.48 1.42
C SER A 109 33.87 22.08 0.89
N ALA A 110 33.45 21.02 1.58
CA ALA A 110 33.75 19.63 1.22
C ALA A 110 32.74 19.05 0.19
N ILE A 111 31.55 19.62 0.09
CA ILE A 111 30.54 19.29 -0.93
C ILE A 111 30.11 20.56 -1.69
N SER A 112 29.51 20.38 -2.87
CA SER A 112 28.98 21.50 -3.65
C SER A 112 27.61 21.95 -3.14
N GLU A 113 27.23 23.19 -3.50
CA GLU A 113 25.89 23.72 -3.24
C GLU A 113 24.79 22.83 -3.83
N LEU A 114 25.00 22.29 -5.04
CA LEU A 114 24.07 21.37 -5.68
C LEU A 114 23.82 20.11 -4.84
N GLU A 115 24.85 19.58 -4.18
CA GLU A 115 24.74 18.38 -3.35
C GLU A 115 23.99 18.66 -2.03
N LEU A 116 24.21 19.83 -1.45
CA LEU A 116 23.41 20.31 -0.32
C LEU A 116 21.93 20.51 -0.72
N GLU A 117 21.67 21.16 -1.86
CA GLU A 117 20.31 21.42 -2.35
C GLU A 117 19.54 20.11 -2.59
N ILE A 118 20.19 19.09 -3.18
CA ILE A 118 19.59 17.75 -3.34
C ILE A 118 19.17 17.17 -1.99
N SER A 119 20.01 17.32 -0.96
CA SER A 119 19.73 16.81 0.38
C SER A 119 18.54 17.52 1.03
N GLN A 120 18.48 18.85 0.89
CA GLN A 120 17.36 19.66 1.37
C GLN A 120 16.05 19.28 0.69
N LEU A 121 16.06 19.14 -0.63
CA LEU A 121 14.88 18.73 -1.40
C LEU A 121 14.44 17.32 -1.07
N LYS A 122 15.38 16.40 -0.81
CA LYS A 122 15.08 15.02 -0.43
C LYS A 122 14.42 14.94 0.94
N ASP A 123 14.96 15.63 1.94
CA ASP A 123 14.34 15.74 3.27
C ASP A 123 12.94 16.35 3.18
N ALA A 124 12.79 17.48 2.48
CA ALA A 124 11.51 18.15 2.29
C ALA A 124 10.46 17.25 1.61
N TRP A 125 10.84 16.53 0.55
CA TRP A 125 9.96 15.59 -0.13
C TRP A 125 9.49 14.46 0.79
N ASN A 126 10.39 13.83 1.55
CA ASN A 126 10.00 12.75 2.46
C ASN A 126 9.07 13.23 3.59
N ARG A 127 9.29 14.44 4.12
CA ARG A 127 8.38 15.05 5.10
C ARG A 127 6.97 15.25 4.51
N LEU A 128 6.87 15.63 3.24
CA LEU A 128 5.58 15.73 2.57
C LEU A 128 4.94 14.35 2.31
N GLN A 129 5.74 13.33 2.00
CA GLN A 129 5.26 11.95 1.87
C GLN A 129 4.71 11.43 3.21
N MET A 130 5.31 11.77 4.34
CA MET A 130 4.79 11.46 5.67
C MET A 130 3.38 12.02 5.88
N VAL A 131 3.14 13.29 5.54
CA VAL A 131 1.81 13.91 5.62
C VAL A 131 0.78 13.16 4.75
N VAL A 132 1.19 12.74 3.55
CA VAL A 132 0.34 11.94 2.66
C VAL A 132 0.01 10.58 3.29
N ALA A 133 0.99 9.91 3.88
CA ALA A 133 0.80 8.61 4.53
C ALA A 133 -0.14 8.69 5.75
N GLU A 134 -0.02 9.72 6.57
CA GLU A 134 -0.94 9.97 7.70
C GLU A 134 -2.38 10.20 7.23
N LYS A 135 -2.55 10.93 6.13
CA LYS A 135 -3.86 11.14 5.50
C LYS A 135 -4.42 9.87 4.84
N ASN A 136 -3.57 9.00 4.30
CA ASN A 136 -4.01 7.67 3.85
C ASN A 136 -4.58 6.85 5.01
N LEU A 137 -3.91 6.81 6.17
CA LEU A 137 -4.42 6.12 7.34
C LEU A 137 -5.77 6.71 7.81
N THR A 138 -5.93 8.03 7.78
CA THR A 138 -7.20 8.68 8.09
C THR A 138 -8.32 8.23 7.15
N THR A 139 -8.03 8.09 5.86
CA THR A 139 -8.98 7.63 4.85
C THR A 139 -9.38 6.17 5.10
N VAL A 140 -8.41 5.28 5.33
CA VAL A 140 -8.65 3.86 5.59
C VAL A 140 -9.40 3.66 6.91
N ALA A 141 -9.07 4.43 7.97
CA ALA A 141 -9.78 4.37 9.24
C ALA A 141 -11.27 4.75 9.11
N ALA A 142 -11.59 5.73 8.25
CA ALA A 142 -12.98 6.07 7.97
C ALA A 142 -13.73 4.94 7.23
N GLN A 143 -13.05 4.22 6.32
CA GLN A 143 -13.63 3.04 5.66
C GLN A 143 -13.86 1.88 6.64
N VAL A 144 -12.91 1.64 7.56
CA VAL A 144 -13.09 0.66 8.65
C VAL A 144 -14.31 1.00 9.49
N ALA A 145 -14.49 2.27 9.87
CA ALA A 145 -15.64 2.70 10.65
C ALA A 145 -16.98 2.45 9.92
N ALA A 146 -17.04 2.73 8.61
CA ALA A 146 -18.23 2.44 7.80
C ALA A 146 -18.53 0.93 7.74
N LEU A 147 -17.51 0.10 7.51
CA LEU A 147 -17.65 -1.36 7.52
C LEU A 147 -18.06 -1.91 8.88
N GLN A 148 -17.60 -1.30 9.97
CA GLN A 148 -17.98 -1.69 11.32
C GLN A 148 -19.47 -1.43 11.58
N LEU A 149 -20.00 -0.28 11.13
CA LEU A 149 -21.44 0.01 11.21
C LEU A 149 -22.26 -1.01 10.40
N ILE A 150 -21.79 -1.40 9.21
CA ILE A 150 -22.45 -2.47 8.44
C ILE A 150 -22.41 -3.79 9.22
N GLY A 151 -21.26 -4.18 9.74
CA GLY A 151 -21.13 -5.41 10.54
C GLY A 151 -22.03 -5.40 11.78
N ASP A 152 -22.16 -4.27 12.45
CA ASP A 152 -23.04 -4.07 13.60
C ASP A 152 -24.52 -4.25 13.23
N HIS A 153 -24.95 -3.74 12.07
CA HIS A 153 -26.29 -3.97 11.55
C HIS A 153 -26.58 -5.48 11.37
N PHE A 154 -25.66 -6.23 10.77
CA PHE A 154 -25.80 -7.68 10.60
C PHE A 154 -25.70 -8.47 11.91
N ALA A 155 -25.06 -7.91 12.93
CA ALA A 155 -25.07 -8.45 14.28
C ALA A 155 -26.38 -8.15 15.05
N GLY A 156 -27.37 -7.54 14.39
CA GLY A 156 -28.68 -7.21 14.97
C GLY A 156 -28.70 -5.90 15.77
N LYS A 157 -27.65 -5.08 15.69
CA LYS A 157 -27.66 -3.75 16.31
C LYS A 157 -28.42 -2.76 15.43
N SER A 158 -29.13 -1.84 16.07
CA SER A 158 -29.73 -0.72 15.35
C SER A 158 -28.63 0.24 14.90
N VAL A 159 -28.58 0.51 13.60
CA VAL A 159 -27.63 1.44 12.98
C VAL A 159 -28.46 2.47 12.21
N PRO A 160 -28.48 3.73 12.66
CA PRO A 160 -29.17 4.80 11.94
C PRO A 160 -28.60 4.98 10.53
N LEU A 161 -29.47 5.21 9.54
CA LEU A 161 -29.07 5.47 8.16
C LEU A 161 -28.11 6.68 8.08
N ASP A 162 -28.40 7.73 8.85
CA ASP A 162 -27.59 8.95 8.92
C ASP A 162 -26.16 8.66 9.39
N ASP A 163 -25.98 7.77 10.37
CA ASP A 163 -24.66 7.40 10.90
C ASP A 163 -23.85 6.63 9.86
N LEU A 164 -24.48 5.66 9.17
CA LEU A 164 -23.84 4.91 8.10
C LEU A 164 -23.45 5.82 6.94
N TYR A 165 -24.38 6.70 6.52
CA TYR A 165 -24.14 7.66 5.44
C TYR A 165 -23.01 8.63 5.80
N ALA A 166 -23.02 9.17 7.01
CA ALA A 166 -21.97 10.06 7.51
C ALA A 166 -20.60 9.37 7.54
N ALA A 167 -20.53 8.09 7.88
CA ALA A 167 -19.28 7.32 7.85
C ALA A 167 -18.73 7.18 6.42
N TYR A 168 -19.57 6.89 5.43
CA TYR A 168 -19.17 6.86 4.02
C TYR A 168 -18.70 8.22 3.52
N LEU A 169 -19.46 9.28 3.81
CA LEU A 169 -19.13 10.64 3.43
C LEU A 169 -17.81 11.10 4.05
N LYS A 170 -17.54 10.73 5.30
CA LYS A 170 -16.26 11.00 5.97
C LYS A 170 -15.10 10.34 5.23
N GLY A 171 -15.24 9.09 4.79
CA GLY A 171 -14.22 8.39 4.00
C GLY A 171 -13.95 9.07 2.67
N TRP A 172 -15.00 9.50 1.97
CA TRP A 172 -14.90 10.28 0.74
C TRP A 172 -14.13 11.59 0.94
N ASN A 173 -14.56 12.39 1.92
CA ASN A 173 -13.96 13.69 2.23
C ASN A 173 -12.50 13.56 2.65
N ALA A 174 -12.15 12.55 3.45
CA ALA A 174 -10.77 12.29 3.84
C ALA A 174 -9.87 12.00 2.62
N GLY A 175 -10.37 11.25 1.64
CA GLY A 175 -9.68 11.02 0.38
C GLY A 175 -9.47 12.29 -0.45
N CYS A 176 -10.44 13.22 -0.41
CA CYS A 176 -10.37 14.52 -1.08
C CYS A 176 -9.36 15.46 -0.41
N ASP A 177 -9.39 15.54 0.92
CA ASP A 177 -8.50 16.36 1.74
C ASP A 177 -7.03 15.94 1.68
N LYS A 178 -6.77 14.75 1.14
CA LYS A 178 -5.43 14.25 0.80
C LYS A 178 -4.88 14.82 -0.50
N GLY A 179 -5.73 15.13 -1.47
CA GLY A 179 -5.33 15.58 -2.80
C GLY A 179 -4.28 16.70 -2.79
N PRO A 180 -4.49 17.82 -2.06
CA PRO A 180 -3.52 18.92 -2.05
C PRO A 180 -2.16 18.52 -1.47
N ALA A 181 -2.13 17.63 -0.48
CA ALA A 181 -0.88 17.13 0.10
C ALA A 181 -0.10 16.26 -0.91
N GLU A 182 -0.80 15.40 -1.66
CA GLU A 182 -0.17 14.59 -2.71
C GLU A 182 0.37 15.45 -3.85
N VAL A 183 -0.32 16.52 -4.25
CA VAL A 183 0.18 17.45 -5.27
C VAL A 183 1.50 18.08 -4.80
N ARG A 184 1.55 18.65 -3.59
CA ARG A 184 2.78 19.22 -3.03
C ARG A 184 3.91 18.20 -2.91
N ALA A 185 3.60 16.98 -2.50
CA ALA A 185 4.61 15.93 -2.37
C ALA A 185 5.18 15.51 -3.75
N ASN A 186 4.36 15.49 -4.80
CA ASN A 186 4.83 15.20 -6.17
C ASN A 186 5.60 16.37 -6.78
N GLU A 187 5.21 17.61 -6.48
CA GLU A 187 5.98 18.79 -6.88
C GLU A 187 7.39 18.79 -6.26
N ALA A 188 7.48 18.51 -4.95
CA ALA A 188 8.76 18.37 -4.25
C ALA A 188 9.60 17.21 -4.81
N TRP A 189 8.96 16.09 -5.17
CA TRP A 189 9.66 14.98 -5.84
C TRP A 189 10.24 15.41 -7.18
N MET A 190 9.47 16.14 -7.99
CA MET A 190 9.93 16.64 -9.28
C MET A 190 11.15 17.56 -9.13
N ALA A 191 11.12 18.50 -8.18
CA ALA A 191 12.25 19.38 -7.89
C ALA A 191 13.50 18.60 -7.46
N TYR A 192 13.33 17.63 -6.54
CA TYR A 192 14.41 16.72 -6.15
C TYR A 192 14.98 15.94 -7.34
N ALA A 193 14.12 15.35 -8.18
CA ALA A 193 14.52 14.53 -9.31
C ALA A 193 15.29 15.34 -10.37
N GLU A 194 14.91 16.60 -10.58
CA GLU A 194 15.60 17.52 -11.48
C GLU A 194 17.02 17.80 -11.00
N LYS A 195 17.19 18.17 -9.73
CA LYS A 195 18.52 18.43 -9.15
C LYS A 195 19.38 17.17 -9.09
N ALA A 196 18.79 16.01 -8.77
CA ALA A 196 19.48 14.73 -8.80
C ALA A 196 19.98 14.38 -10.23
N LEU A 197 19.19 14.69 -11.27
CA LEU A 197 19.62 14.52 -12.66
C LEU A 197 20.75 15.49 -13.03
N MET A 198 20.69 16.76 -12.61
CA MET A 198 21.77 17.72 -12.83
C MET A 198 23.09 17.21 -12.25
N ARG A 199 23.07 16.70 -11.01
CA ARG A 199 24.26 16.12 -10.37
C ARG A 199 24.74 14.85 -11.07
N ALA A 200 23.82 14.00 -11.51
CA ALA A 200 24.18 12.79 -12.26
C ALA A 200 24.91 13.13 -13.57
N ARG A 201 24.44 14.15 -14.31
CA ARG A 201 25.10 14.64 -15.53
C ARG A 201 26.47 15.26 -15.24
N GLU A 202 26.62 16.02 -14.16
CA GLU A 202 27.91 16.57 -13.73
C GLU A 202 28.92 15.47 -13.39
N LEU A 203 28.49 14.42 -12.69
CA LEU A 203 29.38 13.30 -12.34
C LEU A 203 29.71 12.44 -13.56
N ASN A 204 28.75 12.22 -14.45
CA ASN A 204 28.95 11.47 -15.68
C ASN A 204 29.94 12.17 -16.63
N SER A 205 29.85 13.50 -16.80
CA SER A 205 30.80 14.24 -17.64
C SER A 205 32.24 14.22 -17.12
N ARG A 206 32.43 13.92 -15.84
CA ARG A 206 33.73 13.70 -15.20
C ARG A 206 34.19 12.24 -15.19
N GLY A 207 33.41 11.32 -15.77
CA GLY A 207 33.69 9.88 -15.78
C GLY A 207 33.40 9.17 -14.45
N ASN A 208 32.75 9.83 -13.49
CA ASN A 208 32.47 9.30 -12.15
C ASN A 208 31.12 8.58 -12.05
N LEU A 209 30.34 8.56 -13.13
CA LEU A 209 29.01 7.94 -13.17
C LEU A 209 28.73 7.37 -14.57
N SER A 210 28.02 6.24 -14.64
CA SER A 210 27.66 5.63 -15.92
C SER A 210 26.48 6.34 -16.60
N ASP A 211 26.43 6.25 -17.92
CA ASP A 211 25.29 6.75 -18.72
C ASP A 211 23.97 6.09 -18.31
N ALA A 212 24.02 4.81 -17.91
CA ALA A 212 22.85 4.09 -17.42
C ALA A 212 22.23 4.76 -16.19
N THR A 213 23.05 5.28 -15.26
CA THR A 213 22.53 6.02 -14.11
C THR A 213 21.92 7.36 -14.51
N VAL A 214 22.51 8.06 -15.49
CA VAL A 214 21.92 9.30 -16.03
C VAL A 214 20.57 9.02 -16.65
N LEU A 215 20.46 8.00 -17.51
CA LEU A 215 19.20 7.59 -18.14
C LEU A 215 18.12 7.21 -17.11
N GLN A 216 18.51 6.54 -16.01
CA GLN A 216 17.59 6.26 -14.91
C GLN A 216 17.07 7.55 -14.25
N ARG A 217 17.95 8.53 -14.00
CA ARG A 217 17.53 9.82 -13.42
C ARG A 217 16.65 10.64 -14.35
N GLU A 218 16.87 10.54 -15.65
CA GLU A 218 15.97 11.14 -16.63
C GLU A 218 14.59 10.48 -16.62
N ALA A 219 14.54 9.15 -16.49
CA ALA A 219 13.28 8.43 -16.34
C ALA A 219 12.57 8.81 -15.03
N ASP A 220 13.29 8.90 -13.91
CA ASP A 220 12.75 9.32 -12.62
C ASP A 220 12.10 10.72 -12.72
N LEU A 221 12.77 11.69 -13.38
CA LEU A 221 12.21 13.03 -13.58
C LEU A 221 10.97 13.02 -14.48
N ARG A 222 10.96 12.24 -15.57
CA ARG A 222 9.78 12.11 -16.43
C ARG A 222 8.59 11.54 -15.66
N ILE A 223 8.83 10.53 -14.82
CA ILE A 223 7.81 9.91 -13.97
C ILE A 223 7.30 10.93 -12.94
N ALA A 224 8.20 11.64 -12.25
CA ALA A 224 7.83 12.64 -11.24
C ALA A 224 6.95 13.75 -11.85
N ARG A 225 7.33 14.26 -13.02
CA ARG A 225 6.57 15.27 -13.76
C ARG A 225 5.18 14.77 -14.15
N SER A 226 5.11 13.58 -14.76
CA SER A 226 3.83 12.97 -15.15
C SER A 226 2.92 12.75 -13.94
N ASN A 227 3.45 12.29 -12.81
CA ASN A 227 2.66 12.10 -11.59
C ASN A 227 2.15 13.42 -11.01
N TYR A 228 2.98 14.47 -11.00
CA TYR A 228 2.58 15.80 -10.59
C TYR A 228 1.44 16.35 -11.46
N GLU A 229 1.62 16.36 -12.80
CA GLU A 229 0.63 16.88 -13.75
C GLU A 229 -0.70 16.12 -13.67
N ASN A 230 -0.64 14.79 -13.63
CA ASN A 230 -1.82 13.94 -13.49
C ASN A 230 -2.56 14.15 -12.17
N ARG A 231 -1.83 14.38 -11.06
CA ARG A 231 -2.47 14.60 -9.75
C ARG A 231 -3.06 16.00 -9.67
N ALA A 232 -2.32 17.01 -10.11
CA ALA A 232 -2.75 18.41 -10.09
C ALA A 232 -4.01 18.63 -10.95
N SER A 233 -4.05 18.08 -12.18
CA SER A 233 -5.19 18.22 -13.10
C SER A 233 -6.49 17.56 -12.63
N ARG A 234 -6.42 16.69 -11.62
CA ARG A 234 -7.57 15.94 -11.09
C ARG A 234 -8.00 16.41 -9.71
N LEU A 235 -7.36 17.45 -9.16
CA LEU A 235 -7.60 17.88 -7.78
C LEU A 235 -9.06 18.29 -7.56
N ASP A 236 -9.67 18.99 -8.52
CA ASP A 236 -11.05 19.48 -8.40
C ASP A 236 -12.10 18.36 -8.51
N ARG A 237 -11.76 17.24 -9.16
CA ARG A 237 -12.70 16.13 -9.42
C ARG A 237 -13.07 15.34 -8.16
N CYS A 238 -12.32 15.48 -7.07
CA CYS A 238 -12.61 14.74 -5.86
C CYS A 238 -13.88 15.25 -5.13
N ARG A 239 -14.28 16.50 -5.38
CA ARG A 239 -15.45 17.11 -4.72
C ARG A 239 -16.79 16.72 -5.34
N GLU A 240 -16.77 16.06 -6.49
CA GLU A 240 -17.96 15.45 -7.07
C GLU A 240 -18.24 14.15 -6.31
N ILE A 241 -19.37 14.08 -5.60
CA ILE A 241 -19.77 12.87 -4.86
C ILE A 241 -20.30 11.87 -5.88
N PHE A 242 -19.67 10.69 -5.98
CA PHE A 242 -20.03 9.65 -6.95
C PHE A 242 -20.93 8.53 -6.36
N PHE A 243 -21.50 8.74 -5.18
CA PHE A 243 -22.45 7.80 -4.56
C PHE A 243 -23.77 8.51 -4.24
N PRO A 244 -24.89 7.76 -4.12
CA PRO A 244 -26.22 8.35 -3.97
C PRO A 244 -26.32 9.33 -2.79
N SER A 245 -27.22 10.31 -2.89
CA SER A 245 -27.55 11.18 -1.76
C SER A 245 -28.26 10.39 -0.65
N ILE A 246 -28.28 10.91 0.58
CA ILE A 246 -28.99 10.22 1.66
C ILE A 246 -30.50 10.13 1.36
N GLU A 247 -31.08 11.13 0.70
CA GLU A 247 -32.47 11.12 0.25
C GLU A 247 -32.73 10.11 -0.88
N GLU A 248 -31.73 9.82 -1.73
CA GLU A 248 -31.81 8.75 -2.72
C GLU A 248 -31.77 7.38 -2.05
N VAL A 249 -30.89 7.18 -1.07
CA VAL A 249 -30.81 5.92 -0.31
C VAL A 249 -32.09 5.69 0.50
N ALA A 250 -32.60 6.72 1.18
CA ALA A 250 -33.82 6.63 1.99
C ALA A 250 -35.06 6.27 1.16
N ARG A 251 -35.14 6.75 -0.09
CA ARG A 251 -36.23 6.40 -1.02
C ARG A 251 -36.19 4.95 -1.52
N GLN A 252 -35.01 4.32 -1.54
CA GLN A 252 -34.87 2.91 -1.95
C GLN A 252 -35.24 1.92 -0.83
N GLY A 253 -35.30 2.39 0.43
CA GLY A 253 -35.68 1.58 1.59
C GLY A 253 -37.18 1.56 1.92
N GLN A 254 -38.03 2.15 1.05
CA GLN A 254 -39.49 2.14 1.13
C GLN A 254 -40.07 1.22 0.04
#